data_AF-A0A1J5D9P5-F1
#
_entry.id   AF-A0A1J5D9P5-F1
#
_cell.length_a   1.000
_cell.length_b   1.000
_cell.length_c   1.000
_cell.angle_alpha   90.00
_cell.angle_beta   90.00
_cell.angle_gamma   90.00
#
_symmetry.space_group_name_H-M   'P 1'
#
loop_
_entity.id
_entity.type
_entity.pdbx_description
1 polymer ?
#
loop_
_entity_poly.entity_id
_entity_poly.type
_entity_poly.pdbx_seq_one_letter_code
_entity_poly.pdbx_strand_id
1 'polypeptide(L)'
;MRDLPFYGYKIFPFGRNDDSPRILKRYEISAMFPLSTCRIRQNLHNHTVFSDGSFTPARLVQESLNGGLDALGISDHFFTKKVFHRIDMAGWCSTVLPNYLQVAEETRKMEFENLKVWFGLEVDSCEVRLGCTIAQLPWPELNRLDYLLFEYVGETGIGGLPLERLEELRQFARVPIVLAHPNPENWEETLPLNRVFDILRKCGVALELPGGTRNPWPWTGRGSGPTSESGSESGSESGSEKCAGAGAGAGREAGLLKNVPLMIGCDTHERIEDLCAIGRVLAFIEQNGLLEQLTDPERLAPKWGGNP
;
A
#
# COMPACT_ATOMS: atom_id res chain seq x y z
N MET A 1 25.07 -22.54 -18.44
CA MET A 1 24.97 -21.16 -17.91
C MET A 1 24.23 -20.34 -18.96
N ARG A 2 23.05 -19.82 -18.63
CA ARG A 2 22.36 -18.81 -19.45
C ARG A 2 22.47 -17.50 -18.68
N ASP A 3 23.19 -16.55 -19.25
CA ASP A 3 23.35 -15.20 -18.73
C ASP A 3 21.97 -14.59 -18.52
N LEU A 4 21.70 -14.07 -17.31
CA LEU A 4 20.64 -13.07 -17.21
C LEU A 4 21.16 -11.86 -17.99
N PRO A 5 20.31 -11.24 -18.84
CA PRO A 5 20.66 -9.95 -19.37
C PRO A 5 20.92 -9.02 -18.19
N PHE A 6 22.19 -8.59 -18.06
CA PHE A 6 22.50 -7.30 -17.45
C PHE A 6 21.70 -6.29 -18.26
N TYR A 7 20.45 -6.03 -17.87
CA TYR A 7 19.75 -4.84 -18.29
C TYR A 7 20.53 -3.72 -17.62
N GLY A 8 21.56 -3.23 -18.31
CA GLY A 8 22.02 -1.88 -18.09
C GLY A 8 20.76 -1.04 -18.19
N TYR A 9 20.25 -0.61 -17.04
CA TYR A 9 19.15 0.33 -16.96
C TYR A 9 19.67 1.57 -17.67
N LYS A 10 19.44 1.65 -18.98
CA LYS A 10 19.42 2.94 -19.65
C LYS A 10 18.32 3.66 -18.90
N ILE A 11 18.74 4.58 -18.04
CA ILE A 11 17.89 5.66 -17.57
C ILE A 11 17.31 6.20 -18.87
N PHE A 12 16.07 5.84 -19.17
CA PHE A 12 15.38 6.44 -20.28
C PHE A 12 15.20 7.88 -19.81
N PRO A 13 15.91 8.87 -20.39
CA PRO A 13 15.50 10.24 -20.15
C PRO A 13 14.02 10.27 -20.50
N PHE A 14 13.19 10.85 -19.63
CA PHE A 14 11.77 11.08 -19.91
C PHE A 14 11.69 11.61 -21.34
N GLY A 15 11.32 10.71 -22.26
CA GLY A 15 11.33 11.03 -23.66
C GLY A 15 10.31 12.14 -23.80
N ARG A 16 10.70 13.25 -24.42
CA ARG A 16 9.72 14.13 -25.05
C ARG A 16 9.06 13.27 -26.14
N ASN A 17 8.05 12.50 -25.77
CA ASN A 17 7.14 11.93 -26.73
C ASN A 17 6.40 13.12 -27.32
N ASP A 18 6.69 13.38 -28.59
CA ASP A 18 6.03 14.38 -29.43
C ASP A 18 4.62 13.90 -29.83
N ASP A 19 3.93 13.23 -28.91
CA ASP A 19 2.55 12.81 -29.06
C ASP A 19 1.68 13.91 -28.45
N SER A 20 1.24 14.80 -29.32
CA SER A 20 0.27 15.85 -29.00
C SER A 20 -0.91 15.26 -28.19
N PRO A 21 -1.25 15.83 -27.02
CA PRO A 21 -2.31 15.27 -26.19
C PRO A 21 -3.64 15.36 -26.92
N ARG A 22 -4.29 14.20 -27.13
CA ARG A 22 -5.72 14.15 -27.42
C ARG A 22 -6.45 14.66 -26.18
N ILE A 23 -6.84 15.93 -26.21
CA ILE A 23 -7.69 16.57 -25.22
C ILE A 23 -9.01 15.77 -25.15
N LEU A 24 -9.12 14.89 -24.17
CA LEU A 24 -10.40 14.32 -23.79
C LEU A 24 -11.22 15.44 -23.14
N LYS A 25 -12.31 15.83 -23.80
CA LYS A 25 -13.27 16.79 -23.27
C LYS A 25 -13.75 16.32 -21.89
N ARG A 26 -13.40 17.07 -20.84
CA ARG A 26 -14.02 16.97 -19.52
C ARG A 26 -15.52 17.23 -19.68
N TYR A 27 -16.35 16.26 -19.29
CA TYR A 27 -17.77 16.49 -19.05
C TYR A 27 -17.90 17.27 -17.74
N GLU A 28 -18.30 18.54 -17.82
CA GLU A 28 -18.67 19.34 -16.66
C GLU A 28 -20.03 18.85 -16.14
N ILE A 29 -20.02 18.04 -15.08
CA ILE A 29 -21.22 17.80 -14.26
C ILE A 29 -21.15 18.80 -13.10
N SER A 30 -21.82 19.93 -13.27
CA SER A 30 -22.06 20.90 -12.21
C SER A 30 -23.23 20.42 -11.36
N ALA A 31 -22.92 19.82 -10.21
CA ALA A 31 -23.87 19.64 -9.12
C ALA A 31 -23.22 20.19 -7.85
N MET A 32 -23.74 21.33 -7.38
CA MET A 32 -23.37 21.95 -6.11
C MET A 32 -23.80 21.04 -4.94
N PHE A 33 -22.90 20.17 -4.50
CA PHE A 33 -22.94 19.60 -3.16
C PHE A 33 -22.05 20.43 -2.23
N PRO A 34 -22.44 20.63 -0.96
CA PRO A 34 -21.65 21.38 0.01
C PRO A 34 -20.24 20.78 0.11
N LEU A 35 -19.24 21.66 0.13
CA LEU A 35 -17.79 21.39 0.13
C LEU A 35 -17.47 20.03 0.76
N SER A 36 -17.36 19.03 -0.12
CA SER A 36 -17.03 17.67 0.26
C SER A 36 -15.67 17.71 0.93
N THR A 37 -15.56 17.07 2.10
CA THR A 37 -14.28 16.71 2.69
C THR A 37 -13.40 16.16 1.58
N CYS A 38 -12.32 16.86 1.24
CA CYS A 38 -11.46 16.54 0.09
C CYS A 38 -11.09 15.06 0.16
N ARG A 39 -11.65 14.27 -0.76
CA ARG A 39 -11.45 12.82 -0.81
C ARG A 39 -10.10 12.58 -1.46
N ILE A 40 -9.07 12.31 -0.66
CA ILE A 40 -7.77 11.90 -1.18
C ILE A 40 -7.93 10.52 -1.83
N ARG A 41 -7.75 10.45 -3.14
CA ARG A 41 -7.70 9.23 -3.94
C ARG A 41 -6.25 8.78 -4.01
N GLN A 42 -5.83 7.99 -3.02
CA GLN A 42 -4.45 7.49 -2.96
C GLN A 42 -4.37 5.99 -3.20
N ASN A 43 -3.24 5.58 -3.79
CA ASN A 43 -2.77 4.20 -3.77
C ASN A 43 -1.25 4.23 -3.55
N LEU A 44 -0.81 3.82 -2.36
CA LEU A 44 0.56 3.92 -1.90
C LEU A 44 1.28 2.55 -1.80
N HIS A 45 0.81 1.53 -2.51
CA HIS A 45 1.49 0.23 -2.57
C HIS A 45 1.43 -0.34 -3.97
N ASN A 46 2.51 -0.16 -4.74
CA ASN A 46 2.60 -0.61 -6.12
C ASN A 46 4.05 -0.99 -6.46
N HIS A 47 4.19 -2.04 -7.26
CA HIS A 47 5.46 -2.65 -7.61
C HIS A 47 5.84 -2.29 -9.04
N THR A 48 7.14 -2.19 -9.27
CA THR A 48 7.71 -1.86 -10.56
C THR A 48 8.72 -2.90 -11.00
N VAL A 49 9.34 -2.66 -12.15
CA VAL A 49 10.47 -3.45 -12.66
C VAL A 49 11.73 -3.41 -11.76
N PHE A 50 11.72 -2.68 -10.64
CA PHE A 50 12.78 -2.75 -9.63
C PHE A 50 12.66 -3.99 -8.72
N SER A 51 11.48 -4.60 -8.65
CA SER A 51 11.24 -5.89 -7.99
C SER A 51 10.57 -6.88 -8.94
N ASP A 52 9.36 -7.32 -8.65
CA ASP A 52 8.57 -8.29 -9.41
C ASP A 52 7.33 -7.65 -10.10
N GLY A 53 7.26 -6.32 -10.16
CA GLY A 53 6.27 -5.59 -10.95
C GLY A 53 6.61 -5.58 -12.45
N SER A 54 5.57 -5.43 -13.29
CA SER A 54 5.70 -5.40 -14.75
C SER A 54 5.81 -3.99 -15.34
N PHE A 55 5.61 -2.94 -14.53
CA PHE A 55 5.51 -1.56 -14.99
C PHE A 55 6.71 -0.72 -14.53
N THR A 56 7.08 0.30 -15.31
CA THR A 56 8.08 1.28 -14.88
C THR A 56 7.44 2.33 -13.96
N PRO A 57 8.23 3.02 -13.11
CA PRO A 57 7.75 4.18 -12.34
C PRO A 57 7.00 5.20 -13.21
N ALA A 58 7.57 5.58 -14.35
CA ALA A 58 6.95 6.54 -15.28
C ALA A 58 5.59 6.06 -15.81
N ARG A 59 5.44 4.75 -16.08
CA ARG A 59 4.16 4.17 -16.51
C ARG A 59 3.12 4.28 -15.40
N LEU A 60 3.47 3.95 -14.16
CA LEU A 60 2.55 4.06 -13.02
C LEU A 60 2.13 5.51 -12.75
N VAL A 61 3.05 6.47 -12.86
CA VAL A 61 2.73 7.90 -12.74
C VAL A 61 1.71 8.33 -13.79
N GLN A 62 1.96 7.99 -15.07
CA GLN A 62 1.04 8.35 -16.15
C GLN A 62 -0.35 7.74 -15.97
N GLU A 63 -0.42 6.47 -15.58
CA GLU A 63 -1.71 5.79 -15.36
C GLU A 63 -2.44 6.30 -14.12
N SER A 64 -1.71 6.74 -13.10
CA SER A 64 -2.28 7.40 -11.91
C SER A 64 -2.93 8.74 -12.27
N LEU A 65 -2.26 9.55 -13.11
CA LEU A 65 -2.83 10.80 -13.64
C LEU A 65 -4.10 10.52 -14.46
N ASN A 66 -4.05 9.52 -15.34
CA ASN A 66 -5.19 9.13 -16.17
C ASN A 66 -6.38 8.62 -15.35
N GLY A 67 -6.11 7.89 -14.26
CA GLY A 67 -7.12 7.36 -13.35
C GLY A 67 -7.60 8.34 -12.28
N GLY A 68 -7.04 9.56 -12.26
CA GLY A 68 -7.39 10.60 -11.30
C GLY A 68 -7.06 10.22 -9.85
N LEU A 69 -5.87 9.65 -9.62
CA LEU A 69 -5.30 9.57 -8.28
C LEU A 69 -4.70 10.92 -7.88
N ASP A 70 -4.83 11.27 -6.60
CA ASP A 70 -4.20 12.44 -5.98
C ASP A 70 -2.82 12.09 -5.41
N ALA A 71 -2.59 10.82 -5.06
CA ALA A 71 -1.30 10.33 -4.58
C ALA A 71 -0.99 8.90 -5.05
N LEU A 72 0.24 8.70 -5.48
CA LEU A 72 0.83 7.43 -5.89
C LEU A 72 2.02 7.10 -4.99
N GLY A 73 2.07 5.86 -4.51
CA GLY A 73 3.27 5.28 -3.89
C GLY A 73 3.84 4.18 -4.76
N ILE A 74 5.15 4.21 -4.94
CA ILE A 74 5.97 3.13 -5.50
C ILE A 74 6.69 2.50 -4.33
N SER A 75 6.54 1.19 -4.15
CA SER A 75 6.98 0.48 -2.94
C SER A 75 7.41 -0.94 -3.27
N ASP A 76 8.35 -1.05 -4.20
CA ASP A 76 8.95 -2.33 -4.59
C ASP A 76 9.42 -3.14 -3.37
N HIS A 77 9.44 -4.46 -3.52
CA HIS A 77 10.04 -5.32 -2.50
C HIS A 77 11.50 -4.91 -2.28
N PHE A 78 11.85 -4.58 -1.03
CA PHE A 78 13.22 -4.65 -0.56
C PHE A 78 13.71 -6.09 -0.73
N PHE A 79 15.04 -6.25 -0.76
CA PHE A 79 15.67 -7.55 -0.95
C PHE A 79 14.98 -8.69 -0.17
N THR A 80 14.45 -9.66 -0.91
CA THR A 80 14.00 -10.95 -0.39
C THR A 80 14.43 -12.05 -1.33
N LYS A 81 14.82 -13.21 -0.78
CA LYS A 81 15.21 -14.39 -1.57
C LYS A 81 14.08 -14.90 -2.47
N LYS A 82 12.82 -14.56 -2.16
CA LYS A 82 11.64 -14.89 -2.98
C LYS A 82 11.68 -14.22 -4.35
N VAL A 83 12.14 -12.97 -4.38
CA VAL A 83 12.20 -12.14 -5.59
C VAL A 83 13.59 -12.21 -6.23
N PHE A 84 14.64 -12.03 -5.41
CA PHE A 84 16.01 -11.86 -5.87
C PHE A 84 16.86 -13.11 -5.62
N HIS A 85 16.48 -14.24 -6.22
CA HIS A 85 17.14 -15.53 -5.99
C HIS A 85 18.61 -15.63 -6.47
N ARG A 86 19.15 -14.64 -7.20
CA ARG A 86 20.50 -14.68 -7.81
C ARG A 86 21.49 -13.65 -7.29
N ILE A 87 21.05 -12.76 -6.42
CA ILE A 87 21.90 -11.76 -5.77
C ILE A 87 21.67 -11.87 -4.27
N ASP A 88 22.67 -11.56 -3.47
CA ASP A 88 22.49 -11.40 -2.03
C ASP A 88 22.11 -9.94 -1.70
N MET A 89 21.84 -9.67 -0.44
CA MET A 89 21.46 -8.34 0.02
C MET A 89 22.55 -7.30 -0.30
N ALA A 90 23.83 -7.65 -0.16
CA ALA A 90 24.94 -6.76 -0.45
C ALA A 90 25.01 -6.41 -1.94
N GLY A 91 24.81 -7.39 -2.81
CA GLY A 91 24.66 -7.20 -4.25
C GLY A 91 23.47 -6.31 -4.59
N TRP A 92 22.30 -6.54 -3.99
CA TRP A 92 21.11 -5.69 -4.19
C TRP A 92 21.35 -4.25 -3.74
N CYS A 93 21.95 -4.05 -2.56
CA CYS A 93 22.24 -2.71 -2.02
C CYS A 93 23.29 -1.96 -2.83
N SER A 94 24.21 -2.66 -3.50
CA SER A 94 25.25 -2.03 -4.34
C SER A 94 24.83 -1.81 -5.80
N THR A 95 23.70 -2.38 -6.24
CA THR A 95 23.27 -2.33 -7.65
C THR A 95 21.85 -1.79 -7.83
N VAL A 96 20.84 -2.43 -7.24
CA VAL A 96 19.42 -2.08 -7.45
C VAL A 96 19.03 -0.87 -6.60
N LEU A 97 19.37 -0.87 -5.31
CA LEU A 97 19.00 0.21 -4.38
C LEU A 97 19.48 1.60 -4.84
N PRO A 98 20.72 1.80 -5.31
CA PRO A 98 21.17 3.12 -5.74
C PRO A 98 20.37 3.64 -6.94
N ASN A 99 20.03 2.76 -7.89
CA ASN A 99 19.19 3.13 -9.05
C ASN A 99 17.77 3.46 -8.63
N TYR A 100 17.19 2.70 -7.69
CA TYR A 100 15.88 2.97 -7.12
C TYR A 100 15.84 4.37 -6.46
N LEU A 101 16.81 4.66 -5.61
CA LEU A 101 16.93 5.96 -4.93
C LEU A 101 17.21 7.12 -5.88
N GLN A 102 17.95 6.87 -6.98
CA GLN A 102 18.16 7.87 -8.01
C GLN A 102 16.84 8.22 -8.71
N VAL A 103 16.05 7.22 -9.10
CA VAL A 103 14.74 7.46 -9.73
C VAL A 103 13.77 8.17 -8.79
N ALA A 104 13.80 7.83 -7.49
CA ALA A 104 13.02 8.53 -6.48
C ALA A 104 13.38 10.03 -6.43
N GLU A 105 14.68 10.35 -6.36
CA GLU A 105 15.18 11.72 -6.33
C GLU A 105 14.89 12.50 -7.62
N GLU A 106 15.00 11.85 -8.78
CA GLU A 106 14.64 12.46 -10.06
C GLU A 106 13.14 12.73 -10.15
N THR A 107 12.30 11.82 -9.66
CA THR A 107 10.84 11.98 -9.66
C THR A 107 10.39 13.09 -8.71
N ARG A 108 11.01 13.24 -7.53
CA ARG A 108 10.72 14.34 -6.59
C ARG A 108 10.99 15.73 -7.15
N LYS A 109 11.89 15.84 -8.15
CA LYS A 109 12.18 17.10 -8.85
C LYS A 109 11.15 17.44 -9.93
N MET A 110 10.26 16.51 -10.24
CA MET A 110 9.19 16.73 -11.20
C MET A 110 7.99 17.32 -10.49
N GLU A 111 7.36 18.28 -11.14
CA GLU A 111 6.09 18.83 -10.67
C GLU A 111 4.95 18.17 -11.43
N PHE A 112 4.01 17.60 -10.69
CA PHE A 112 2.75 17.09 -11.25
C PHE A 112 1.61 17.93 -10.65
N GLU A 113 0.80 18.53 -11.52
CA GLU A 113 -0.22 19.51 -11.11
C GLU A 113 -1.19 18.96 -10.05
N ASN A 114 -1.51 17.67 -10.09
CA ASN A 114 -2.54 17.06 -9.24
C ASN A 114 -2.16 15.65 -8.74
N LEU A 115 -0.86 15.32 -8.69
CA LEU A 115 -0.42 14.00 -8.21
C LEU A 115 0.82 14.13 -7.33
N LYS A 116 0.73 13.67 -6.09
CA LYS A 116 1.92 13.44 -5.27
C LYS A 116 2.49 12.06 -5.56
N VAL A 117 3.79 11.95 -5.73
CA VAL A 117 4.48 10.68 -5.97
C VAL A 117 5.47 10.42 -4.84
N TRP A 118 5.31 9.28 -4.18
CA TRP A 118 6.12 8.84 -3.04
C TRP A 118 6.86 7.55 -3.38
N PHE A 119 8.07 7.42 -2.87
CA PHE A 119 8.88 6.21 -2.97
C PHE A 119 9.08 5.62 -1.58
N GLY A 120 8.58 4.41 -1.38
CA GLY A 120 8.88 3.56 -0.24
C GLY A 120 9.54 2.27 -0.67
N LEU A 121 9.73 1.35 0.26
CA LEU A 121 10.06 -0.05 -0.04
C LEU A 121 9.24 -0.94 0.87
N GLU A 122 8.88 -2.11 0.37
CA GLU A 122 8.24 -3.16 1.16
C GLU A 122 9.28 -4.14 1.70
N VAL A 123 9.40 -4.20 3.03
CA VAL A 123 10.37 -5.02 3.73
C VAL A 123 9.69 -6.27 4.27
N ASP A 124 10.19 -7.43 3.86
CA ASP A 124 9.82 -8.72 4.44
C ASP A 124 10.26 -8.76 5.92
N SER A 125 9.33 -8.83 6.86
CA SER A 125 9.68 -8.79 8.29
C SER A 125 10.32 -10.09 8.81
N CYS A 126 10.43 -11.14 7.98
CA CYS A 126 11.08 -12.39 8.32
C CYS A 126 12.61 -12.34 8.13
N GLU A 127 13.34 -12.18 9.23
CA GLU A 127 14.81 -12.10 9.25
C GLU A 127 15.51 -13.30 8.57
N VAL A 128 14.88 -14.49 8.57
CA VAL A 128 15.41 -15.67 7.88
C VAL A 128 15.35 -15.51 6.35
N ARG A 129 14.26 -14.94 5.82
CA ARG A 129 14.09 -14.69 4.38
C ARG A 129 14.93 -13.50 3.92
N LEU A 130 15.03 -12.45 4.74
CA LEU A 130 15.98 -11.35 4.55
C LEU A 130 17.44 -11.82 4.60
N GLY A 131 17.75 -12.81 5.43
CA GLY A 131 19.12 -13.26 5.68
C GLY A 131 19.93 -12.34 6.59
N CYS A 132 19.28 -11.42 7.29
CA CYS A 132 19.86 -10.54 8.30
C CYS A 132 18.80 -10.14 9.34
N THR A 133 19.25 -9.61 10.47
CA THR A 133 18.34 -9.02 11.47
C THR A 133 17.84 -7.65 11.01
N ILE A 134 16.70 -7.21 11.53
CA ILE A 134 16.15 -5.88 11.27
C ILE A 134 17.15 -4.76 11.59
N ALA A 135 17.95 -4.91 12.66
CA ALA A 135 18.97 -3.94 13.05
C ALA A 135 20.13 -3.81 12.03
N GLN A 136 20.30 -4.80 11.14
CA GLN A 136 21.36 -4.84 10.13
C GLN A 136 20.91 -4.36 8.75
N LEU A 137 19.65 -3.93 8.59
CA LEU A 137 19.18 -3.31 7.36
C LEU A 137 19.98 -2.04 7.02
N PRO A 138 20.06 -1.64 5.74
CA PRO A 138 20.77 -0.44 5.29
C PRO A 138 19.98 0.84 5.65
N TRP A 139 19.81 1.09 6.94
CA TRP A 139 18.98 2.18 7.46
C TRP A 139 19.36 3.58 6.96
N PRO A 140 20.64 3.93 6.74
CA PRO A 140 20.98 5.22 6.13
C PRO A 140 20.31 5.42 4.76
N GLU A 141 20.28 4.39 3.93
CA GLU A 141 19.65 4.39 2.61
C GLU A 141 18.13 4.32 2.71
N LEU A 142 17.59 3.43 3.55
CA LEU A 142 16.14 3.29 3.75
C LEU A 142 15.51 4.59 4.28
N ASN A 143 16.23 5.34 5.12
CA ASN A 143 15.76 6.63 5.63
C ASN A 143 15.81 7.78 4.61
N ARG A 144 16.23 7.54 3.36
CA ARG A 144 16.12 8.50 2.24
C ARG A 144 14.80 8.35 1.45
N LEU A 145 14.03 7.31 1.75
CA LEU A 145 12.70 7.07 1.20
C LEU A 145 11.66 7.95 1.92
N ASP A 146 10.43 7.91 1.43
CA ASP A 146 9.33 8.67 1.99
C ASP A 146 8.57 7.87 3.05
N TYR A 147 8.57 6.53 2.96
CA TYR A 147 7.96 5.61 3.91
C TYR A 147 8.53 4.19 3.74
N LEU A 148 8.23 3.31 4.69
CA LEU A 148 8.51 1.87 4.59
C LEU A 148 7.23 1.09 4.87
N LEU A 149 7.01 0.07 4.05
CA LEU A 149 6.02 -0.97 4.27
C LEU A 149 6.69 -2.17 4.92
N PHE A 150 6.03 -2.82 5.87
CA PHE A 150 6.48 -4.09 6.45
C PHE A 150 5.38 -5.15 6.28
N GLU A 151 5.69 -6.23 5.57
CA GLU A 151 4.78 -7.37 5.40
C GLU A 151 5.01 -8.44 6.49
N TYR A 152 3.97 -9.26 6.74
CA TYR A 152 3.95 -10.37 7.70
C TYR A 152 4.13 -9.99 9.18
N VAL A 153 4.03 -8.71 9.55
CA VAL A 153 4.09 -8.30 10.95
C VAL A 153 2.92 -8.92 11.72
N GLY A 154 3.20 -9.54 12.87
CA GLY A 154 2.23 -10.28 13.67
C GLY A 154 1.93 -11.69 13.16
N GLU A 155 2.49 -12.10 12.02
CA GLU A 155 2.33 -13.45 11.46
C GLU A 155 3.49 -14.35 11.87
N THR A 156 3.65 -14.55 13.18
CA THR A 156 4.82 -15.27 13.74
C THR A 156 4.89 -16.73 13.30
N GLY A 157 3.75 -17.33 12.91
CA GLY A 157 3.69 -18.70 12.38
C GLY A 157 4.48 -18.91 11.08
N ILE A 158 4.70 -17.85 10.31
CA ILE A 158 5.53 -17.85 9.09
C ILE A 158 6.84 -17.07 9.26
N GLY A 159 7.24 -16.82 10.51
CA GLY A 159 8.49 -16.17 10.88
C GLY A 159 8.47 -14.64 10.76
N GLY A 160 7.30 -14.02 10.64
CA GLY A 160 7.16 -12.56 10.63
C GLY A 160 7.48 -11.92 11.99
N LEU A 161 7.77 -10.62 11.99
CA LEU A 161 8.11 -9.87 13.20
C LEU A 161 6.90 -9.81 14.17
N PRO A 162 7.02 -10.25 15.43
CA PRO A 162 5.97 -10.06 16.44
C PRO A 162 5.56 -8.59 16.60
N LEU A 163 4.27 -8.33 16.81
CA LEU A 163 3.73 -6.97 16.96
C LEU A 163 4.38 -6.20 18.12
N GLU A 164 4.73 -6.89 19.21
CA GLU A 164 5.39 -6.31 20.38
C GLU A 164 6.76 -5.72 20.06
N ARG A 165 7.41 -6.18 18.98
CA ARG A 165 8.71 -5.69 18.53
C ARG A 165 8.62 -4.49 17.58
N LEU A 166 7.42 -3.97 17.30
CA LEU A 166 7.27 -2.79 16.43
C LEU A 166 7.98 -1.54 16.93
N GLU A 167 8.15 -1.39 18.25
CA GLU A 167 8.92 -0.28 18.81
C GLU A 167 10.43 -0.37 18.49
N GLU A 168 10.95 -1.56 18.16
CA GLU A 168 12.34 -1.72 17.72
C GLU A 168 12.58 -1.02 16.37
N LEU A 169 11.60 -1.05 15.46
CA LEU A 169 11.73 -0.38 14.17
C LEU A 169 11.93 1.13 14.33
N ARG A 170 11.35 1.73 15.37
CA ARG A 170 11.49 3.17 15.68
C ARG A 170 12.88 3.55 16.18
N GLN A 171 13.71 2.59 16.56
CA GLN A 171 15.11 2.86 16.92
C GLN A 171 15.94 3.21 15.67
N PHE A 172 15.48 2.82 14.48
CA PHE A 172 16.24 2.93 13.24
C PHE A 172 15.52 3.75 12.16
N ALA A 173 14.21 3.57 12.01
CA ALA A 173 13.40 4.22 11.00
C ALA A 173 13.08 5.67 11.39
N ARG A 174 13.47 6.59 10.52
CA ARG A 174 13.18 8.04 10.59
C ARG A 174 11.99 8.42 9.70
N VAL A 175 11.59 7.52 8.82
CA VAL A 175 10.45 7.65 7.92
C VAL A 175 9.22 6.95 8.52
N PRO A 176 8.00 7.32 8.08
CA PRO A 176 6.78 6.57 8.37
C PRO A 176 6.93 5.06 8.14
N ILE A 177 6.33 4.28 9.04
CA ILE A 177 6.19 2.83 8.92
C ILE A 177 4.72 2.52 8.74
N VAL A 178 4.43 1.64 7.81
CA VAL A 178 3.09 1.15 7.50
C VAL A 178 3.13 -0.38 7.51
N LEU A 179 2.12 -1.04 8.08
CA LEU A 179 1.96 -2.48 7.95
C LEU A 179 1.27 -2.80 6.63
N ALA A 180 1.93 -3.57 5.77
CA ALA A 180 1.44 -3.95 4.46
C ALA A 180 0.45 -5.11 4.56
N HIS A 181 -0.65 -5.00 3.80
CA HIS A 181 -1.73 -5.98 3.59
C HIS A 181 -1.93 -6.95 4.77
N PRO A 182 -2.14 -6.42 5.99
CA PRO A 182 -2.21 -7.24 7.18
C PRO A 182 -3.38 -8.20 7.10
N ASN A 183 -3.22 -9.38 7.69
CA ASN A 183 -4.31 -10.33 7.90
C ASN A 183 -4.73 -10.36 9.38
N PRO A 184 -5.79 -9.63 9.77
CA PRO A 184 -6.28 -9.61 11.15
C PRO A 184 -6.67 -10.99 11.69
N GLU A 185 -7.08 -11.93 10.83
CA GLU A 185 -7.42 -13.29 11.26
C GLU A 185 -6.20 -14.01 11.84
N ASN A 186 -5.02 -13.83 11.22
CA ASN A 186 -3.77 -14.40 11.72
C ASN A 186 -3.34 -13.75 13.04
N TRP A 187 -3.69 -12.48 13.26
CA TRP A 187 -3.40 -11.80 14.52
C TRP A 187 -4.24 -12.33 15.67
N GLU A 188 -5.54 -12.59 15.46
CA GLU A 188 -6.44 -13.08 16.51
C GLU A 188 -6.03 -14.43 17.10
N GLU A 189 -5.28 -15.24 16.36
CA GLU A 189 -4.69 -16.49 16.86
C GLU A 189 -3.62 -16.26 17.95
N THR A 190 -2.98 -15.08 17.94
CA THR A 190 -1.86 -14.76 18.83
C THR A 190 -2.19 -13.65 19.83
N LEU A 191 -2.97 -12.65 19.42
CA LEU A 191 -3.26 -11.45 20.19
C LEU A 191 -4.66 -10.90 19.89
N PRO A 192 -5.47 -10.55 20.91
CA PRO A 192 -6.78 -9.91 20.69
C PRO A 192 -6.64 -8.61 19.87
N LEU A 193 -7.51 -8.39 18.88
CA LEU A 193 -7.41 -7.22 17.96
C LEU A 193 -7.34 -5.87 18.68
N ASN A 194 -8.10 -5.69 19.77
CA ASN A 194 -8.03 -4.44 20.54
C ASN A 194 -6.59 -4.16 21.02
N ARG A 195 -5.88 -5.20 21.44
CA ARG A 195 -4.49 -5.08 21.87
C ARG A 195 -3.55 -4.84 20.70
N VAL A 196 -3.79 -5.45 19.54
CA VAL A 196 -3.05 -5.16 18.30
C VAL A 196 -3.13 -3.68 17.96
N PHE A 197 -4.35 -3.13 17.86
CA PHE A 197 -4.54 -1.72 17.50
C PHE A 197 -3.99 -0.76 18.56
N ASP A 198 -4.01 -1.11 19.84
CA ASP A 198 -3.34 -0.34 20.88
C ASP A 198 -1.82 -0.27 20.67
N ILE A 199 -1.19 -1.37 20.23
CA ILE A 199 0.24 -1.38 19.87
C ILE A 199 0.48 -0.47 18.66
N LEU A 200 -0.32 -0.57 17.60
CA LEU A 200 -0.17 0.27 16.41
C LEU A 200 -0.24 1.76 16.74
N ARG A 201 -1.25 2.16 17.56
CA ARG A 201 -1.38 3.54 18.05
C ARG A 201 -0.17 3.97 18.87
N LYS A 202 0.26 3.15 19.84
CA LYS A 202 1.42 3.44 20.70
C LYS A 202 2.69 3.65 19.87
N CYS A 203 2.91 2.82 18.85
CA CYS A 203 4.10 2.87 17.99
C CYS A 203 3.98 3.91 16.85
N GLY A 204 2.82 4.54 16.70
CA GLY A 204 2.51 5.49 15.62
C GLY A 204 2.62 4.86 14.23
N VAL A 205 2.37 3.55 14.11
CA VAL A 205 2.47 2.81 12.85
C VAL A 205 1.14 2.88 12.12
N ALA A 206 1.19 3.14 10.82
CA ALA A 206 0.02 3.15 9.96
C ALA A 206 -0.36 1.73 9.53
N LEU A 207 -1.62 1.57 9.13
CA LEU A 207 -2.17 0.32 8.65
C LEU A 207 -2.57 0.45 7.19
N GLU A 208 -2.13 -0.48 6.35
CA GLU A 208 -2.63 -0.59 4.99
C GLU A 208 -4.04 -1.19 4.94
N LEU A 209 -4.85 -0.63 4.05
CA LEU A 209 -6.12 -1.15 3.59
C LEU A 209 -5.96 -1.61 2.12
N PRO A 210 -5.91 -2.94 1.85
CA PRO A 210 -5.56 -3.47 0.52
C PRO A 210 -6.68 -3.35 -0.52
N GLY A 211 -6.58 -2.48 -1.52
CA GLY A 211 -7.64 -2.28 -2.52
C GLY A 211 -7.64 -3.24 -3.71
N GLY A 212 -6.50 -3.85 -4.01
CA GLY A 212 -6.29 -4.63 -5.23
C GLY A 212 -6.91 -6.01 -5.22
N THR A 213 -6.68 -6.77 -6.29
CA THR A 213 -7.23 -8.13 -6.42
C THR A 213 -6.34 -9.21 -5.84
N ARG A 214 -5.05 -8.91 -5.63
CA ARG A 214 -4.04 -9.87 -5.13
C ARG A 214 -4.20 -10.17 -3.65
N ASN A 215 -4.52 -9.17 -2.85
CA ASN A 215 -4.73 -9.32 -1.42
C ASN A 215 -6.23 -9.27 -1.12
N PRO A 216 -6.84 -10.37 -0.65
CA PRO A 216 -8.26 -10.39 -0.33
C PRO A 216 -8.54 -9.36 0.77
N TRP A 217 -9.59 -8.58 0.59
CA TRP A 217 -10.00 -7.55 1.56
C TRP A 217 -10.54 -8.20 2.84
N PRO A 218 -9.81 -8.16 3.98
CA PRO A 218 -10.23 -8.89 5.17
C PRO A 218 -11.34 -8.15 5.95
N TRP A 219 -11.56 -6.87 5.65
CA TRP A 219 -12.35 -5.94 6.49
C TRP A 219 -13.85 -5.86 6.16
N THR A 220 -14.35 -6.55 5.13
CA THR A 220 -15.80 -6.60 4.84
C THR A 220 -16.51 -7.74 5.54
N GLY A 221 -15.81 -8.49 6.40
CA GLY A 221 -16.37 -9.60 7.15
C GLY A 221 -16.62 -10.85 6.30
N ARG A 222 -16.68 -11.98 7.00
CA ARG A 222 -16.85 -13.37 6.50
C ARG A 222 -18.17 -13.67 5.75
N GLY A 223 -18.80 -12.69 5.12
CA GLY A 223 -20.16 -12.83 4.57
C GLY A 223 -20.47 -12.07 3.28
N SER A 224 -19.59 -11.18 2.79
CA SER A 224 -19.82 -10.47 1.54
C SER A 224 -19.03 -11.11 0.39
N GLY A 225 -19.33 -12.37 0.09
CA GLY A 225 -18.95 -12.92 -1.21
C GLY A 225 -19.57 -12.05 -2.32
N PRO A 226 -18.91 -11.90 -3.49
CA PRO A 226 -19.56 -11.27 -4.63
C PRO A 226 -20.82 -12.08 -4.93
N THR A 227 -21.99 -11.47 -4.77
CA THR A 227 -23.24 -12.02 -5.30
C THR A 227 -23.08 -12.04 -6.81
N SER A 228 -22.67 -13.18 -7.35
CA SER A 228 -22.78 -13.47 -8.76
C SER A 228 -24.26 -13.58 -9.08
N GLU A 229 -24.88 -12.46 -9.46
CA GLU A 229 -26.21 -12.45 -10.04
C GLU A 229 -26.14 -13.06 -11.45
N SER A 230 -26.29 -14.38 -11.51
CA SER A 230 -26.71 -15.08 -12.71
C SER A 230 -27.77 -16.10 -12.32
N GLY A 231 -29.00 -15.63 -12.16
CA GLY A 231 -30.15 -16.46 -11.83
C GLY A 231 -31.39 -15.96 -12.55
N SER A 232 -31.69 -16.59 -13.69
CA SER A 232 -32.92 -16.43 -14.46
C SER A 232 -34.17 -16.69 -13.62
N GLU A 233 -35.15 -15.79 -13.73
CA GLU A 233 -36.46 -15.88 -13.11
C GLU A 233 -37.26 -17.12 -13.56
N SER A 234 -37.79 -17.89 -12.60
CA SER A 234 -39.19 -18.34 -12.58
C SER A 234 -39.46 -19.18 -11.32
N GLY A 235 -40.43 -18.74 -10.50
CA GLY A 235 -40.95 -19.58 -9.43
C GLY A 235 -41.50 -18.82 -8.22
N SER A 236 -42.80 -18.93 -8.04
CA SER A 236 -43.70 -18.35 -7.03
C SER A 236 -43.39 -18.58 -5.53
N GLU A 237 -43.58 -17.49 -4.78
CA GLU A 237 -44.14 -17.30 -3.43
C GLU A 237 -43.91 -18.27 -2.24
N SER A 238 -43.60 -17.61 -1.12
CA SER A 238 -44.00 -17.84 0.28
C SER A 238 -42.96 -18.47 1.22
N GLY A 239 -42.53 -17.69 2.22
CA GLY A 239 -41.80 -18.21 3.38
C GLY A 239 -40.88 -17.24 4.11
N SER A 240 -41.44 -16.53 5.09
CA SER A 240 -40.81 -16.05 6.34
C SER A 240 -39.53 -15.20 6.29
N GLU A 241 -39.70 -13.96 6.72
CA GLU A 241 -38.70 -13.00 7.17
C GLU A 241 -37.65 -13.60 8.13
N LYS A 242 -36.39 -13.63 7.69
CA LYS A 242 -35.19 -13.61 8.54
C LYS A 242 -34.05 -12.90 7.79
N CYS A 243 -34.20 -11.60 7.58
CA CYS A 243 -33.11 -10.72 7.13
C CYS A 243 -32.74 -9.74 8.25
N ALA A 244 -32.09 -10.24 9.29
CA ALA A 244 -31.44 -9.40 10.31
C ALA A 244 -30.26 -10.20 10.90
N GLY A 245 -29.03 -9.93 10.44
CA GLY A 245 -27.86 -10.58 11.01
C GLY A 245 -26.50 -10.32 10.35
N ALA A 246 -26.44 -9.75 9.14
CA ALA A 246 -25.15 -9.53 8.46
C ALA A 246 -24.45 -8.19 8.81
N GLY A 247 -25.10 -7.29 9.55
CA GLY A 247 -24.59 -5.93 9.79
C GLY A 247 -23.75 -5.73 11.06
N ALA A 248 -23.71 -6.69 11.98
CA ALA A 248 -23.11 -6.49 13.31
C ALA A 248 -21.58 -6.68 13.35
N GLY A 249 -21.01 -7.43 12.40
CA GLY A 249 -19.56 -7.72 12.36
C GLY A 249 -18.74 -6.55 11.85
N ALA A 250 -19.09 -6.02 10.68
CA ALA A 250 -18.32 -4.96 10.01
C ALA A 250 -18.22 -3.67 10.84
N GLY A 251 -19.29 -3.30 11.57
CA GLY A 251 -19.29 -2.10 12.43
C GLY A 251 -18.39 -2.23 13.67
N ARG A 252 -18.18 -3.46 14.18
CA ARG A 252 -17.31 -3.69 15.34
C ARG A 252 -15.83 -3.51 14.98
N GLU A 253 -15.43 -3.98 13.80
CA GLU A 253 -14.06 -3.87 13.29
C GLU A 253 -13.70 -2.42 12.94
N ALA A 254 -14.61 -1.68 12.31
CA ALA A 254 -14.41 -0.26 12.03
C ALA A 254 -14.16 0.59 13.29
N GLY A 255 -14.82 0.24 14.40
CA GLY A 255 -14.58 0.89 15.69
C GLY A 255 -13.14 0.72 16.19
N LEU A 256 -12.49 -0.40 15.88
CA LEU A 256 -11.11 -0.69 16.26
C LEU A 256 -10.08 0.09 15.44
N LEU A 257 -10.43 0.50 14.22
CA LEU A 257 -9.58 1.32 13.35
C LEU A 257 -9.51 2.78 13.80
N LYS A 258 -10.43 3.25 14.65
CA LYS A 258 -10.44 4.63 15.13
C LYS A 258 -9.09 5.04 15.71
N ASN A 259 -8.61 6.21 15.30
CA ASN A 259 -7.31 6.79 15.68
C ASN A 259 -6.08 5.97 15.23
N VAL A 260 -6.25 4.98 14.36
CA VAL A 260 -5.13 4.33 13.66
C VAL A 260 -4.95 5.06 12.33
N PRO A 261 -3.76 5.52 11.97
CA PRO A 261 -3.53 6.10 10.65
C PRO A 261 -3.72 5.03 9.56
N LEU A 262 -4.47 5.36 8.50
CA LEU A 262 -4.84 4.43 7.44
C LEU A 262 -4.25 4.84 6.11
N MET A 263 -3.69 3.88 5.39
CA MET A 263 -3.16 4.01 4.04
C MET A 263 -3.92 3.09 3.09
N ILE A 264 -4.10 3.48 1.83
CA ILE A 264 -4.66 2.58 0.80
C ILE A 264 -3.52 2.11 -0.08
N GLY A 265 -3.46 0.81 -0.36
CA GLY A 265 -2.49 0.23 -1.29
C GLY A 265 -3.12 -0.90 -2.08
N CYS A 266 -2.81 -1.04 -3.38
CA CYS A 266 -3.41 -2.08 -4.22
C CYS A 266 -2.50 -3.28 -4.50
N ASP A 267 -1.23 -3.22 -4.10
CA ASP A 267 -0.27 -4.28 -4.38
C ASP A 267 -0.15 -4.57 -5.90
N THR A 268 -0.14 -3.50 -6.71
CA THR A 268 -0.20 -3.61 -8.17
C THR A 268 1.11 -4.16 -8.73
N HIS A 269 1.04 -5.26 -9.49
CA HIS A 269 2.21 -5.90 -10.11
C HIS A 269 2.09 -5.99 -11.63
N GLU A 270 1.10 -6.74 -12.13
CA GLU A 270 0.97 -7.11 -13.55
C GLU A 270 -0.30 -6.53 -14.20
N ARG A 271 -1.32 -6.22 -13.39
CA ARG A 271 -2.62 -5.75 -13.84
C ARG A 271 -2.76 -4.26 -13.58
N ILE A 272 -2.64 -3.45 -14.62
CA ILE A 272 -2.67 -1.99 -14.47
C ILE A 272 -4.03 -1.48 -13.94
N GLU A 273 -5.09 -2.27 -14.12
CA GLU A 273 -6.43 -1.96 -13.61
C GLU A 273 -6.49 -1.92 -12.08
N ASP A 274 -5.61 -2.67 -11.40
CA ASP A 274 -5.55 -2.69 -9.93
C ASP A 274 -5.04 -1.35 -9.37
N LEU A 275 -4.25 -0.59 -10.15
CA LEU A 275 -3.68 0.70 -9.73
C LEU A 275 -4.75 1.69 -9.23
N CYS A 276 -5.91 1.70 -9.87
CA CYS A 276 -7.00 2.62 -9.54
C CYS A 276 -8.20 1.92 -8.87
N ALA A 277 -8.05 0.64 -8.50
CA ALA A 277 -9.12 -0.19 -7.91
C ALA A 277 -9.43 0.14 -6.43
N ILE A 278 -9.29 1.40 -6.02
CA ILE A 278 -9.43 1.85 -4.62
C ILE A 278 -10.88 2.12 -4.19
N GLY A 279 -11.84 2.02 -5.12
CA GLY A 279 -13.23 2.45 -4.89
C GLY A 279 -13.92 1.75 -3.71
N ARG A 280 -13.69 0.43 -3.55
CA ARG A 280 -14.25 -0.35 -2.43
C ARG A 280 -13.69 0.11 -1.09
N VAL A 281 -12.38 0.37 -1.04
CA VAL A 281 -11.69 0.84 0.18
C VAL A 281 -12.19 2.21 0.60
N LEU A 282 -12.28 3.14 -0.36
CA LEU A 282 -12.80 4.49 -0.11
C LEU A 282 -14.24 4.45 0.40
N ALA A 283 -15.10 3.60 -0.19
CA ALA A 283 -16.47 3.43 0.27
C ALA A 283 -16.52 2.91 1.71
N PHE A 284 -15.67 1.95 2.08
CA PHE A 284 -15.56 1.45 3.44
C PHE A 284 -15.14 2.54 4.43
N ILE A 285 -14.08 3.31 4.12
CA ILE A 285 -13.60 4.41 4.95
C ILE A 285 -14.71 5.45 5.17
N GLU A 286 -15.43 5.82 4.12
CA GLU A 286 -16.51 6.81 4.18
C GLU A 286 -17.70 6.33 5.01
N GLN A 287 -18.22 5.12 4.72
CA GLN A 287 -19.37 4.54 5.41
C GLN A 287 -19.13 4.37 6.92
N ASN A 288 -17.87 4.22 7.32
CA ASN A 288 -17.48 4.01 8.71
C ASN A 288 -16.93 5.27 9.41
N GLY A 289 -16.96 6.44 8.75
CA GLY A 289 -16.50 7.70 9.34
C GLY A 289 -15.00 7.72 9.64
N LEU A 290 -14.19 7.04 8.81
CA LEU A 290 -12.74 6.90 8.97
C LEU A 290 -11.94 7.87 8.09
N LEU A 291 -12.59 8.83 7.40
CA LEU A 291 -11.93 9.75 6.47
C LEU A 291 -10.78 10.54 7.10
N GLU A 292 -10.92 10.97 8.36
CA GLU A 292 -9.89 11.71 9.10
C GLU A 292 -8.64 10.85 9.46
N GLN A 293 -8.75 9.54 9.34
CA GLN A 293 -7.61 8.62 9.56
C GLN A 293 -6.82 8.38 8.28
N LEU A 294 -7.39 8.70 7.11
CA LEU A 294 -6.70 8.55 5.83
C LEU A 294 -5.50 9.51 5.79
N THR A 295 -4.31 8.93 5.67
CA THR A 295 -3.04 9.64 5.81
C THR A 295 -2.14 9.39 4.61
N ASP A 296 -1.14 10.26 4.46
CA ASP A 296 -0.04 10.13 3.50
C ASP A 296 1.31 10.19 4.26
N PRO A 297 2.46 9.99 3.59
CA PRO A 297 3.76 10.08 4.23
C PRO A 297 4.06 11.43 4.91
N GLU A 298 3.58 12.57 4.38
CA GLU A 298 3.79 13.89 5.00
C GLU A 298 3.04 14.03 6.32
N ARG A 299 1.80 13.53 6.37
CA ARG A 299 0.96 13.55 7.57
C ARG A 299 1.43 12.56 8.63
N LEU A 300 2.02 11.43 8.20
CA LEU A 300 2.64 10.45 9.09
C LEU A 300 4.02 10.84 9.57
N ALA A 301 4.72 11.67 8.79
CA ALA A 301 6.08 12.06 9.07
C ALA A 301 6.13 12.54 10.53
N PRO A 302 6.97 11.92 11.36
CA PRO A 302 7.06 12.33 12.73
C PRO A 302 7.33 13.85 12.77
N LYS A 303 6.54 14.62 13.52
CA LYS A 303 6.77 16.07 13.70
C LYS A 303 8.01 16.28 14.57
N TRP A 304 9.16 15.80 14.12
CA TRP A 304 10.41 15.88 14.86
C TRP A 304 10.94 17.29 14.65
N GLY A 305 10.64 18.16 15.61
CA GLY A 305 11.38 19.40 15.84
C GLY A 305 12.73 19.17 16.54
N GLY A 306 13.23 17.93 16.58
CA GLY A 306 14.52 17.57 17.15
C GLY A 306 15.48 17.20 16.04
N ASN A 307 16.53 18.01 15.86
CA ASN A 307 17.72 17.60 15.11
C ASN A 307 18.27 16.30 15.71
N PRO A 308 18.76 15.34 14.88
CA PRO A 308 19.36 14.11 15.37
C PRO A 308 20.57 14.34 16.28
#